data_AF-A0A380E176-F1
#
_entry.id   AF-A0A380E176-F1
#
_cell.length_a   1.000
_cell.length_b   1.000
_cell.length_c   1.000
_cell.angle_alpha   90.00
_cell.angle_beta   90.00
_cell.angle_gamma   90.00
#
_symmetry.space_group_name_H-M   'P 1'
#
loop_
_entity.id
_entity.type
_entity.pdbx_description
1 polymer ?
#
loop_
_entity_poly.entity_id
_entity_poly.type
_entity_poly.pdbx_seq_one_letter_code
_entity_poly.pdbx_strand_id
1 'polypeptide(L)'
;MKLKKYILTGTLALLLSSTAIATLEGNKAEASSKKDYIIQSEYHDKQIADELRSLLNKSNVYDLAAGSLNRYYKQTIMMNEHRAKAALRSNNFDKMAEAKVALEKIYKEIYEIINR
;
A
#
# COMPACT_ATOMS: atom_id res chain seq x y z
N MET A 1 4.87 45.48 16.23
CA MET A 1 3.66 44.64 16.42
C MET A 1 3.25 44.02 15.10
N LYS A 2 3.22 42.69 15.02
CA LYS A 2 2.14 41.85 14.43
C LYS A 2 2.44 40.38 14.79
N LEU A 3 1.64 39.91 15.73
CA LEU A 3 1.41 38.56 16.28
C LEU A 3 1.00 37.57 15.13
N LYS A 4 1.28 36.25 15.10
CA LYS A 4 1.59 35.22 16.12
C LYS A 4 2.40 34.05 15.52
N LYS A 5 3.07 33.33 16.44
CA LYS A 5 3.48 31.91 16.38
C LYS A 5 2.30 31.03 15.90
N TYR A 6 2.47 29.86 15.31
CA TYR A 6 2.57 28.58 16.02
C TYR A 6 3.12 27.47 15.11
N ILE A 7 4.00 26.70 15.72
CA ILE A 7 4.58 25.43 15.30
C ILE A 7 3.47 24.44 14.91
N LEU A 8 3.58 23.80 13.75
CA LEU A 8 2.97 22.49 13.51
C LEU A 8 4.08 21.46 13.25
N THR A 9 4.80 21.16 14.33
CA THR A 9 5.38 19.84 14.54
C THR A 9 4.28 18.81 14.35
N GLY A 10 4.42 17.99 13.32
CA GLY A 10 3.58 16.83 13.08
C GLY A 10 4.48 15.69 12.63
N THR A 11 5.28 15.18 13.56
CA THR A 11 5.93 13.88 13.46
C THR A 11 4.89 12.85 13.05
N LEU A 12 5.00 12.31 11.85
CA LEU A 12 4.18 11.21 11.35
C LEU A 12 4.70 9.90 11.97
N ALA A 13 4.51 9.72 13.27
CA ALA A 13 4.98 8.55 14.01
C ALA A 13 4.01 8.19 15.15
N LEU A 14 2.79 7.76 14.80
CA LEU A 14 1.85 7.18 15.76
C LEU A 14 0.92 6.15 15.07
N LEU A 15 1.47 5.01 14.67
CA LEU A 15 0.76 3.75 14.42
C LEU A 15 1.84 2.66 14.58
N LEU A 16 1.97 1.82 15.61
CA LEU A 16 1.03 1.23 16.56
C LEU A 16 1.82 0.78 17.81
N SER A 17 2.13 1.70 18.72
CA SER A 17 2.65 1.35 20.05
C SER A 17 1.47 1.08 20.99
N SER A 18 0.82 -0.08 20.85
CA SER A 18 -0.24 -0.48 21.77
C SER A 18 -0.32 -2.00 21.96
N THR A 19 0.74 -2.61 22.50
CA THR A 19 0.69 -3.83 23.33
C THR A 19 2.03 -4.01 24.06
N ALA A 20 2.38 -3.13 24.99
CA ALA A 20 3.56 -3.35 25.84
C ALA A 20 3.45 -2.62 27.19
N ILE A 21 2.33 -2.76 27.89
CA ILE A 21 2.28 -2.52 29.34
C ILE A 21 1.41 -3.60 29.98
N ALA A 22 1.98 -4.79 30.16
CA ALA A 22 1.61 -5.73 31.21
C ALA A 22 2.53 -6.95 31.12
N THR A 23 3.70 -6.87 31.77
CA THR A 23 4.40 -7.97 32.47
C THR A 23 5.84 -7.55 32.82
N LEU A 24 5.95 -6.59 33.74
CA LEU A 24 7.10 -6.50 34.62
C LEU A 24 6.90 -7.55 35.71
N GLU A 25 7.34 -8.78 35.47
CA GLU A 25 7.93 -9.70 36.46
C GLU A 25 8.12 -11.09 35.85
N GLY A 26 9.36 -11.56 35.86
CA GLY A 26 9.67 -12.99 35.84
C GLY A 26 9.78 -13.66 34.47
N ASN A 27 11.02 -14.06 34.16
CA ASN A 27 11.42 -15.13 33.25
C ASN A 27 11.60 -14.85 31.75
N LYS A 28 12.89 -14.86 31.37
CA LYS A 28 13.45 -15.55 30.20
C LYS A 28 12.66 -15.40 28.89
N ALA A 29 12.94 -14.35 28.13
CA ALA A 29 12.42 -14.23 26.75
C ALA A 29 13.44 -13.67 25.76
N GLU A 30 14.73 -14.01 25.90
CA GLU A 30 15.74 -13.75 24.87
C GLU A 30 15.75 -14.90 23.84
N ALA A 31 14.64 -15.06 23.11
CA ALA A 31 14.54 -15.94 21.93
C ALA A 31 13.30 -15.68 21.03
N SER A 32 12.30 -14.92 21.51
CA SER A 32 11.03 -14.71 20.77
C SER A 32 11.11 -13.62 19.70
N SER A 33 11.92 -12.58 19.92
CA SER A 33 11.90 -11.36 19.09
C SER A 33 12.18 -11.58 17.61
N LYS A 34 13.08 -12.51 17.26
CA LYS A 34 13.42 -12.80 15.86
C LYS A 34 12.30 -13.56 15.14
N LYS A 35 11.61 -14.47 15.83
CA LYS A 35 10.49 -15.23 15.27
C LYS A 35 9.27 -14.32 15.10
N ASP A 36 9.01 -13.47 16.08
CA ASP A 36 7.92 -12.49 16.04
C ASP A 36 8.13 -11.46 14.91
N TYR A 37 9.37 -11.00 14.70
CA TYR A 37 9.73 -10.12 13.57
C TYR A 37 9.54 -10.79 12.20
N ILE A 38 9.96 -12.05 12.05
CA ILE A 38 9.76 -12.80 10.79
C ILE A 38 8.27 -12.96 10.49
N ILE A 39 7.46 -13.28 11.51
CA ILE A 39 6.00 -13.44 11.35
C ILE A 39 5.34 -12.10 10.97
N GLN A 40 5.75 -10.98 11.57
CA GLN A 40 5.23 -9.65 11.21
C GLN A 40 5.62 -9.26 9.78
N SER A 41 6.87 -9.48 9.38
CA SER A 41 7.33 -9.22 8.00
C SER A 41 6.53 -10.05 6.99
N GLU A 42 6.35 -11.36 7.25
CA GLU A 42 5.55 -12.24 6.40
C GLU A 42 4.07 -11.84 6.33
N TYR A 43 3.52 -11.30 7.42
CA TYR A 43 2.14 -10.80 7.46
C TYR A 43 1.97 -9.57 6.55
N HIS A 44 2.88 -8.60 6.64
CA HIS A 44 2.82 -7.39 5.80
C HIS A 44 3.05 -7.70 4.31
N ASP A 45 3.96 -8.61 4.00
CA ASP A 45 4.20 -9.06 2.62
C ASP A 45 2.97 -9.77 2.03
N LYS A 46 2.28 -10.60 2.82
CA LYS A 46 1.02 -11.24 2.39
C LYS A 46 -0.09 -10.22 2.19
N GLN A 47 -0.24 -9.28 3.12
CA GLN A 47 -1.28 -8.26 3.04
C GLN A 47 -1.15 -7.43 1.76
N ILE A 48 0.05 -6.95 1.45
CA ILE A 48 0.25 -6.12 0.26
C ILE A 48 0.05 -6.90 -1.05
N ALA A 49 0.43 -8.19 -1.05
CA ALA A 49 0.19 -9.07 -2.19
C ALA A 49 -1.31 -9.27 -2.44
N ASP A 50 -2.11 -9.45 -1.39
CA ASP A 50 -3.55 -9.65 -1.51
C ASP A 50 -4.28 -8.37 -1.93
N GLU A 51 -3.87 -7.22 -1.41
CA GLU A 51 -4.36 -5.92 -1.85
C GLU A 51 -4.05 -5.67 -3.33
N LEU A 52 -2.82 -5.98 -3.77
CA LEU A 52 -2.40 -5.83 -5.16
C LEU A 52 -3.16 -6.79 -6.10
N ARG A 53 -3.40 -8.04 -5.68
CA ARG A 53 -4.26 -8.99 -6.41
C ARG A 53 -5.68 -8.48 -6.55
N SER A 54 -6.24 -7.90 -5.50
CA SER A 54 -7.58 -7.30 -5.53
C SER A 54 -7.68 -6.17 -6.56
N LEU A 55 -6.65 -5.32 -6.67
CA LEU A 55 -6.57 -4.28 -7.70
C LEU A 55 -6.42 -4.85 -9.12
N LEU A 56 -5.62 -5.90 -9.29
CA LEU A 56 -5.47 -6.59 -10.57
C LEU A 56 -6.79 -7.20 -11.06
N ASN A 57 -7.58 -7.80 -10.16
CA ASN A 57 -8.89 -8.35 -10.49
C ASN A 57 -9.87 -7.29 -11.00
N LYS A 58 -9.68 -6.03 -10.59
CA LYS A 58 -10.47 -4.88 -11.07
C LYS A 58 -9.95 -4.28 -12.39
N SER A 59 -8.76 -4.67 -12.87
CA SER A 59 -8.12 -4.11 -14.07
C SER A 59 -9.03 -4.16 -15.29
N ASN A 60 -9.69 -5.30 -15.52
CA ASN A 60 -10.62 -5.46 -16.64
C ASN A 60 -11.77 -4.44 -16.56
N VAL A 61 -12.36 -4.21 -15.39
CA VAL A 61 -13.46 -3.25 -15.23
C VAL A 61 -13.00 -1.84 -15.59
N TYR A 62 -11.82 -1.44 -15.14
CA TYR A 62 -11.25 -0.12 -15.46
C TYR A 62 -10.78 -0.02 -16.92
N ASP A 63 -10.32 -1.12 -17.54
CA ASP A 63 -9.99 -1.15 -18.97
C ASP A 63 -11.25 -0.97 -19.84
N LEU A 64 -12.37 -1.60 -19.47
CA LEU A 64 -13.66 -1.38 -20.12
C LEU A 64 -14.13 0.07 -19.92
N ALA A 65 -14.05 0.58 -18.70
CA ALA A 65 -14.44 1.94 -18.36
C ALA A 65 -13.60 3.00 -19.11
N ALA A 66 -12.32 2.71 -19.34
CA ALA A 66 -11.42 3.55 -20.12
C ALA A 66 -11.61 3.42 -21.64
N GLY A 67 -12.49 2.54 -22.13
CA GLY A 67 -12.68 2.28 -23.56
C GLY A 67 -13.14 3.49 -24.37
N SER A 68 -13.88 4.41 -23.74
CA SER A 68 -14.31 5.69 -24.33
C SER A 68 -13.32 6.83 -24.10
N LEU A 69 -12.30 6.63 -23.28
CA LEU A 69 -11.32 7.64 -22.92
C LEU A 69 -10.14 7.66 -23.91
N ASN A 70 -9.26 8.64 -23.74
CA ASN A 70 -8.01 8.71 -24.49
C ASN A 70 -7.19 7.41 -24.28
N ARG A 71 -6.56 6.92 -25.35
CA ARG A 71 -5.65 5.77 -25.36
C ARG A 71 -4.62 5.78 -24.22
N TYR A 72 -4.20 6.96 -23.77
CA TYR A 72 -3.35 7.14 -22.59
C TYR A 72 -3.79 6.28 -21.39
N TYR A 73 -5.08 6.26 -21.04
CA TYR A 73 -5.58 5.56 -19.86
C TYR A 73 -5.45 4.04 -20.00
N LYS A 74 -5.88 3.51 -21.15
CA LYS A 74 -5.77 2.08 -21.47
C LYS A 74 -4.31 1.62 -21.47
N GLN A 75 -3.41 2.38 -22.10
CA GLN A 75 -1.98 2.04 -22.11
C GLN A 75 -1.36 2.09 -20.71
N THR A 76 -1.79 3.04 -19.87
CA THR A 76 -1.30 3.15 -18.49
C THR A 76 -1.78 2.01 -17.62
N ILE A 77 -3.05 1.57 -17.75
CA ILE A 77 -3.56 0.38 -17.07
C ILE A 77 -2.73 -0.85 -17.46
N MET A 78 -2.54 -1.10 -18.76
CA MET A 78 -1.77 -2.26 -19.23
C MET A 78 -0.33 -2.27 -18.70
N MET A 79 0.34 -1.10 -18.69
CA MET A 79 1.69 -0.97 -18.16
C MET A 79 1.74 -1.29 -16.66
N ASN A 80 0.82 -0.73 -15.88
CA ASN A 80 0.79 -0.93 -14.43
C ASN A 80 0.37 -2.36 -14.07
N GLU A 81 -0.51 -2.99 -14.85
CA GLU A 81 -0.89 -4.39 -14.70
C GLU A 81 0.31 -5.32 -14.91
N HIS A 82 1.13 -5.06 -15.93
CA HIS A 82 2.35 -5.82 -16.19
C HIS A 82 3.35 -5.66 -15.02
N ARG A 83 3.54 -4.44 -14.52
CA ARG A 83 4.40 -4.17 -13.36
C ARG A 83 3.92 -4.88 -12.10
N ALA A 84 2.61 -4.84 -11.81
CA ALA A 84 2.01 -5.51 -10.66
C ALA A 84 2.16 -7.04 -10.74
N LYS A 85 1.94 -7.64 -11.92
CA LYS A 85 2.19 -9.08 -12.14
C LYS A 85 3.65 -9.45 -11.93
N ALA A 86 4.58 -8.62 -12.41
CA ALA A 86 6.02 -8.83 -12.18
C ALA A 86 6.40 -8.69 -10.71
N ALA A 87 5.84 -7.70 -10.00
CA ALA A 87 6.06 -7.49 -8.57
C ALA A 87 5.60 -8.70 -7.74
N LEU A 88 4.38 -9.18 -7.97
CA LEU A 88 3.83 -10.38 -7.33
C LEU A 88 4.71 -11.62 -7.59
N ARG A 89 5.19 -11.82 -8.82
CA ARG A 89 6.09 -12.93 -9.16
C ARG A 89 7.43 -12.84 -8.44
N SER A 90 7.94 -11.63 -8.24
CA SER A 90 9.23 -11.40 -7.57
C SER A 90 9.16 -11.43 -6.03
N ASN A 91 7.94 -11.52 -5.47
CA ASN A 91 7.68 -11.46 -4.03
C ASN A 91 8.43 -10.32 -3.30
N ASN A 92 8.56 -9.16 -3.95
CA ASN A 92 9.32 -8.02 -3.44
C ASN A 92 8.35 -6.93 -2.96
N PHE A 93 8.37 -6.64 -1.65
CA PHE A 93 7.47 -5.69 -0.99
C PHE A 93 7.49 -4.31 -1.66
N ASP A 94 8.67 -3.73 -1.88
CA ASP A 94 8.82 -2.37 -2.43
C ASP A 94 8.18 -2.27 -3.82
N LYS A 95 8.42 -3.27 -4.68
CA LYS A 95 7.82 -3.33 -6.01
C LYS A 95 6.31 -3.52 -5.96
N MET A 96 5.79 -4.26 -4.98
CA MET A 96 4.34 -4.41 -4.81
C MET A 96 3.70 -3.10 -4.34
N ALA A 97 4.33 -2.41 -3.39
CA ALA A 97 3.86 -1.11 -2.90
C ALA A 97 3.81 -0.06 -4.01
N GLU A 98 4.88 0.04 -4.80
CA GLU A 98 4.94 0.95 -5.94
C GLU A 98 3.85 0.63 -6.99
N ALA A 99 3.70 -0.65 -7.33
CA ALA A 99 2.70 -1.08 -8.29
C ALA A 99 1.26 -0.86 -7.80
N LYS A 100 1.01 -1.05 -6.49
CA LYS A 100 -0.28 -0.77 -5.86
C LYS A 100 -0.66 0.70 -6.01
N VAL A 101 0.23 1.60 -5.61
CA VAL A 101 0.00 3.06 -5.70
C VAL A 101 -0.24 3.48 -7.15
N ALA A 102 0.52 2.93 -8.10
CA ALA A 102 0.35 3.23 -9.51
C ALA A 102 -1.02 2.81 -10.07
N LEU A 103 -1.52 1.62 -9.68
CA LEU A 103 -2.85 1.14 -10.06
C LEU A 103 -3.97 1.96 -9.40
N GLU A 104 -3.86 2.26 -8.11
CA GLU A 104 -4.86 3.08 -7.41
C GLU A 104 -4.97 4.48 -8.01
N LYS A 105 -3.83 5.08 -8.37
CA LYS A 105 -3.79 6.40 -8.99
C LYS A 105 -4.55 6.42 -10.33
N ILE A 106 -4.24 5.50 -11.24
CA ILE A 106 -4.88 5.49 -12.56
C ILE A 106 -6.37 5.15 -12.46
N TYR A 107 -6.76 4.26 -11.56
CA TYR A 107 -8.18 3.94 -11.31
C TYR A 107 -8.94 5.14 -10.77
N LYS A 108 -8.34 5.90 -9.85
CA LYS A 108 -8.94 7.14 -9.33
C LYS A 108 -9.09 8.19 -10.42
N GLU A 109 -8.08 8.39 -11.27
CA GLU A 109 -8.16 9.33 -12.40
C GLU A 109 -9.29 8.95 -13.36
N ILE A 110 -9.42 7.67 -13.71
CA ILE A 110 -10.50 7.18 -14.57
C ILE A 110 -11.87 7.39 -13.91
N TYR A 111 -11.99 7.05 -12.64
CA TYR A 111 -13.23 7.25 -11.88
C TYR A 111 -13.64 8.72 -11.84
N GLU A 112 -12.71 9.63 -11.59
CA GLU A 112 -12.98 11.07 -11.59
C GLU A 112 -13.40 11.59 -12.96
N ILE A 113 -12.91 11.03 -14.06
CA ILE A 113 -13.30 11.45 -15.41
C ILE A 113 -14.70 10.95 -15.77
N ILE A 114 -15.03 9.72 -15.41
CA ILE A 114 -16.31 9.10 -15.74
C ILE A 114 -17.47 9.70 -14.94
N ASN A 115 -17.21 10.16 -13.71
CA ASN A 115 -18.22 10.75 -12.82
C ASN A 115 -18.25 12.29 -12.84
N ARG A 116 -17.67 12.92 -13.86
CA ARG A 116 -17.83 14.37 -14.14
C ARG A 116 -19.13 14.64 -14.86
#